data_AF-A0A9D5K4D6-F1
#
_entry.id   AF-A0A9D5K4D6-F1
#
_cell.length_a   1.000
_cell.length_b   1.000
_cell.length_c   1.000
_cell.angle_alpha   90.00
_cell.angle_beta   90.00
_cell.angle_gamma   90.00
#
_symmetry.space_group_name_H-M   'P 1'
#
loop_
_entity.id
_entity.type
_entity.pdbx_description
1 polymer ?
#
loop_
_entity_poly.entity_id
_entity_poly.type
_entity_poly.pdbx_seq_one_letter_code
_entity_poly.pdbx_strand_id
1 'polypeptide(L)'
;MIKLVLSAVALTAIVLGGCGSSRDFVKPDQAQIDAYIQAHPDLPELDKACILDGRFEIGMRRETVRFLLGEPKKIEQIKQPWALQEKWYYKKGNVKVFFMEGDGVVGIEEN
;
A
#
# COMPACT_ATOMS: atom_id res chain seq x y z
N MET A 1 56.29 18.04 24.19
CA MET A 1 55.99 16.63 23.87
C MET A 1 55.15 16.04 25.00
N ILE A 2 53.91 15.59 24.73
CA ILE A 2 53.19 14.45 25.32
C ILE A 2 51.67 14.58 25.04
N LYS A 3 51.24 13.77 24.06
CA LYS A 3 50.02 12.96 23.90
C LYS A 3 48.59 13.58 23.95
N LEU A 4 47.96 13.51 22.75
CA LEU A 4 46.55 13.25 22.48
C LEU A 4 45.88 12.32 23.51
N VAL A 5 44.67 12.66 23.97
CA VAL A 5 43.61 11.71 24.36
C VAL A 5 42.23 12.38 24.18
N LEU A 6 41.47 11.82 23.22
CA LEU A 6 40.03 11.54 23.23
C LEU A 6 39.05 12.52 23.92
N SER A 7 38.05 12.99 23.16
CA SER A 7 36.74 12.31 23.10
C SER A 7 35.75 13.15 22.28
N ALA A 8 35.34 12.58 21.16
CA ALA A 8 34.28 13.08 20.30
C ALA A 8 32.91 12.85 20.96
N VAL A 9 32.06 13.88 21.01
CA VAL A 9 30.61 13.70 21.17
C VAL A 9 29.97 14.38 19.97
N ALA A 10 29.88 13.61 18.90
CA ALA A 10 29.05 13.95 17.74
C ALA A 10 27.59 13.72 18.17
N LEU A 11 26.87 14.81 18.43
CA LEU A 11 25.42 14.83 18.55
C LEU A 11 24.83 14.73 17.14
N THR A 12 24.82 13.51 16.60
CA THR A 12 24.15 13.22 15.33
C THR A 12 22.65 13.04 15.63
N ALA A 13 21.91 14.15 15.60
CA ALA A 13 20.46 14.11 15.52
C ALA A 13 20.07 13.53 14.16
N ILE A 14 19.91 12.20 14.09
CA ILE A 14 19.28 11.53 12.97
C ILE A 14 17.80 11.90 13.07
N VAL A 15 17.43 13.02 12.43
CA VAL A 15 16.06 13.28 12.05
C VAL A 15 15.71 12.15 11.08
N LEU A 16 15.02 11.14 11.57
CA LEU A 16 14.27 10.19 10.76
C LEU A 16 13.17 11.00 10.07
N GLY A 17 13.57 11.81 9.08
CA GLY A 17 12.68 12.30 8.06
C GLY A 17 12.22 11.07 7.31
N GLY A 18 11.11 10.51 7.79
CA GLY A 18 10.41 9.48 7.04
C GLY A 18 10.23 10.01 5.63
N CYS A 19 10.75 9.27 4.65
CA CYS A 19 10.36 9.42 3.26
C CYS A 19 8.88 9.07 3.16
N GLY A 20 8.02 9.97 3.62
CA GLY A 20 6.60 9.96 3.39
C GLY A 20 6.38 10.34 1.95
N SER A 21 6.62 9.39 1.04
CA SER A 21 5.96 9.35 -0.26
C SER A 21 4.47 9.17 0.01
N SER A 22 3.85 10.24 0.51
CA SER A 22 2.41 10.40 0.60
C SER A 22 1.94 10.62 -0.82
N ARG A 23 1.87 9.51 -1.54
CA ARG A 23 1.15 9.35 -2.80
C ARG A 23 -0.22 10.00 -2.61
N ASP A 24 -0.71 10.74 -3.59
CA ASP A 24 -1.99 11.46 -3.60
C ASP A 24 -3.19 10.48 -3.52
N PHE A 25 -3.28 9.81 -2.39
CA PHE A 25 -4.29 8.87 -2.03
C PHE A 25 -4.94 9.41 -0.76
N VAL A 26 -6.19 9.83 -0.89
CA VAL A 26 -7.01 10.16 0.28
C VAL A 26 -7.39 8.84 0.94
N LYS A 27 -6.57 8.42 1.90
CA LYS A 27 -6.80 7.28 2.77
C LYS A 27 -8.17 7.41 3.45
N PRO A 28 -8.96 6.33 3.57
CA PRO A 28 -10.13 6.32 4.44
C PRO A 28 -9.77 6.81 5.84
N ASP A 29 -10.72 7.44 6.54
CA ASP A 29 -10.45 7.90 7.90
C ASP A 29 -10.27 6.72 8.87
N GLN A 30 -9.73 7.00 10.05
CA GLN A 30 -9.44 5.95 11.02
C GLN A 30 -10.71 5.19 11.47
N ALA A 31 -11.85 5.87 11.59
CA ALA A 31 -13.09 5.23 11.99
C ALA A 31 -13.60 4.26 10.90
N GLN A 32 -13.44 4.62 9.62
CA GLN A 32 -13.73 3.75 8.49
C GLN A 32 -12.81 2.52 8.47
N ILE A 33 -11.52 2.71 8.76
CA ILE A 33 -10.54 1.61 8.82
C ILE A 33 -10.87 0.66 9.96
N ASP A 34 -11.12 1.18 11.16
CA ASP A 34 -11.44 0.37 12.33
C ASP A 34 -12.73 -0.43 12.10
N ALA A 35 -13.76 0.19 11.52
CA ALA A 35 -14.99 -0.48 11.15
C ALA A 35 -14.77 -1.58 10.10
N TYR A 36 -13.90 -1.33 9.11
CA TYR A 36 -13.57 -2.32 8.09
C TYR A 36 -12.85 -3.53 8.68
N ILE A 37 -11.85 -3.31 9.53
CA ILE A 37 -11.09 -4.38 10.20
C ILE A 37 -11.99 -5.19 11.13
N GLN A 38 -12.87 -4.54 11.89
CA GLN A 38 -13.84 -5.22 12.75
C GLN A 38 -14.84 -6.07 11.95
N ALA A 39 -15.27 -5.60 10.78
CA ALA A 39 -16.17 -6.33 9.90
C ALA A 39 -15.52 -7.53 9.19
N HIS A 40 -14.19 -7.56 9.09
CA HIS A 40 -13.43 -8.62 8.42
C HIS A 40 -12.40 -9.25 9.38
N PRO A 41 -12.85 -10.01 10.39
CA PRO A 41 -11.96 -10.60 11.39
C PRO A 41 -10.95 -11.60 10.81
N ASP A 42 -11.26 -12.16 9.64
CA ASP A 42 -10.45 -13.10 8.86
C ASP A 42 -9.39 -12.42 7.97
N LEU A 43 -9.28 -11.09 8.00
CA LEU A 43 -8.19 -10.39 7.31
C LEU A 43 -6.83 -10.88 7.80
N PRO A 44 -5.88 -11.17 6.89
CA PRO A 44 -4.49 -11.42 7.27
C PRO A 44 -3.93 -10.26 8.09
N GLU A 45 -3.09 -10.56 9.08
CA GLU A 45 -2.46 -9.53 9.92
C GLU A 45 -1.63 -8.54 9.09
N LEU A 46 -1.00 -9.02 8.02
CA LEU A 46 -0.29 -8.16 7.07
C LEU A 46 -1.24 -7.16 6.39
N ASP A 47 -2.40 -7.62 5.92
CA ASP A 47 -3.39 -6.77 5.28
C ASP A 47 -3.91 -5.70 6.26
N LYS A 48 -4.18 -6.08 7.52
CA LYS A 48 -4.58 -5.13 8.58
C LYS A 48 -3.54 -4.04 8.78
N ALA A 49 -2.26 -4.40 8.89
CA ALA A 49 -1.16 -3.45 9.05
C ALA A 49 -1.06 -2.50 7.84
N CYS A 50 -1.15 -3.03 6.62
CA CYS A 50 -1.12 -2.20 5.42
C CYS A 50 -2.31 -1.25 5.34
N ILE A 51 -3.54 -1.70 5.65
CA ILE A 51 -4.73 -0.85 5.70
C ILE A 51 -4.55 0.28 6.72
N LEU A 52 -4.05 -0.05 7.92
CA LEU A 52 -3.75 0.92 8.99
C LEU A 52 -2.69 1.94 8.57
N ASP A 53 -1.75 1.57 7.70
CA ASP A 53 -0.75 2.47 7.14
C ASP A 53 -1.26 3.23 5.90
N GLY A 54 -2.43 2.89 5.37
CA GLY A 54 -2.94 3.42 4.10
C GLY A 54 -2.17 2.90 2.88
N ARG A 55 -1.55 1.73 3.00
CA ARG A 55 -0.81 1.03 1.95
C ARG A 55 -1.62 -0.15 1.42
N PHE A 56 -1.34 -0.57 0.20
CA PHE A 56 -1.83 -1.82 -0.36
C PHE A 56 -0.71 -2.55 -1.07
N GLU A 57 -0.75 -3.87 -1.07
CA GLU A 57 0.35 -4.72 -1.54
C GLU A 57 -0.18 -5.88 -2.40
N ILE A 58 0.75 -6.56 -3.08
CA ILE A 58 0.47 -7.77 -3.86
C ILE A 58 -0.09 -8.84 -2.91
N GLY A 59 -1.11 -9.57 -3.36
CA GLY A 59 -1.80 -10.59 -2.59
C GLY A 59 -3.06 -10.09 -1.87
N MET A 60 -3.24 -8.78 -1.73
CA MET A 60 -4.45 -8.22 -1.12
C MET A 60 -5.70 -8.55 -1.92
N ARG A 61 -6.81 -8.77 -1.20
CA ARG A 61 -8.11 -9.03 -1.83
C ARG A 61 -8.62 -7.79 -2.57
N ARG A 62 -9.35 -8.05 -3.65
CA ARG A 62 -10.04 -7.08 -4.49
C ARG A 62 -10.88 -6.09 -3.68
N GLU A 63 -11.63 -6.59 -2.70
CA GLU A 63 -12.52 -5.82 -1.85
C GLU A 63 -11.73 -4.85 -0.97
N THR A 64 -10.60 -5.29 -0.43
CA THR A 64 -9.68 -4.47 0.37
C THR A 64 -9.09 -3.34 -0.46
N VAL A 65 -8.69 -3.62 -1.69
CA VAL A 65 -8.17 -2.59 -2.60
C VAL A 65 -9.26 -1.58 -2.95
N ARG A 66 -10.52 -2.00 -3.15
CA ARG A 66 -11.64 -1.08 -3.35
C ARG A 66 -11.95 -0.24 -2.12
N PHE A 67 -11.90 -0.86 -0.94
CA PHE A 67 -12.09 -0.13 0.32
C PHE A 67 -11.06 0.98 0.48
N LEU A 68 -9.79 0.69 0.18
CA LEU A 68 -8.73 1.68 0.19
C LEU A 68 -8.91 2.68 -0.95
N LEU A 69 -8.74 2.26 -2.21
CA LEU A 69 -8.61 3.15 -3.37
C LEU A 69 -9.94 3.72 -3.88
N GLY A 70 -11.07 3.19 -3.42
CA GLY A 70 -12.41 3.45 -3.95
C GLY A 70 -12.70 2.62 -5.20
N GLU A 71 -13.66 3.07 -6.01
CA GLU A 71 -13.95 2.42 -7.29
C GLU A 71 -12.92 2.80 -8.37
N PRO A 72 -12.47 1.84 -9.20
CA PRO A 72 -11.60 2.14 -10.33
C PRO A 72 -12.33 2.99 -11.36
N LYS A 73 -11.60 3.89 -12.04
CA LYS A 73 -12.12 4.70 -13.14
C LYS A 73 -12.47 3.84 -14.36
N LYS A 74 -11.70 2.79 -14.59
CA LYS A 74 -11.85 1.88 -15.72
C LYS A 74 -11.40 0.49 -15.30
N ILE A 75 -12.11 -0.53 -15.76
CA ILE A 75 -11.70 -1.93 -15.67
C ILE A 75 -11.57 -2.45 -17.09
N GLU A 76 -10.43 -3.06 -17.41
CA GLU A 76 -10.20 -3.77 -18.65
C GLU A 76 -9.99 -5.25 -18.37
N GLN A 77 -10.65 -6.10 -19.15
CA GLN A 77 -10.49 -7.54 -19.08
C GLN A 77 -9.64 -8.00 -20.28
N ILE A 78 -8.54 -8.68 -19.99
CA ILE A 78 -7.56 -9.15 -20.96
C ILE A 78 -7.55 -10.68 -20.86
N LYS A 79 -8.02 -11.35 -21.91
CA LYS A 79 -7.98 -12.81 -21.99
C LYS A 79 -6.58 -13.25 -22.40
N GLN A 80 -5.80 -13.75 -21.45
CA GLN A 80 -4.52 -14.38 -21.74
C GLN A 80 -4.75 -15.87 -22.07
N PRO A 81 -3.80 -16.53 -22.78
CA PRO A 81 -3.90 -17.96 -23.06
C PRO A 81 -4.03 -18.86 -21.81
N TRP A 82 -3.55 -18.38 -20.65
CA TRP A 82 -3.49 -19.14 -19.40
C TRP A 82 -4.45 -18.66 -18.30
N ALA A 83 -5.06 -17.46 -18.42
CA ALA A 83 -5.98 -16.92 -17.41
C ALA A 83 -6.72 -15.66 -17.94
N LEU A 84 -7.85 -15.31 -17.32
CA LEU A 84 -8.41 -13.98 -17.44
C LEU A 84 -7.68 -13.00 -16.51
N GLN A 85 -7.12 -11.93 -17.09
CA GLN A 85 -6.49 -10.84 -16.34
C GLN A 85 -7.41 -9.62 -16.31
N GLU A 86 -7.59 -9.00 -15.15
CA GLU A 86 -8.27 -7.72 -15.03
C GLU A 86 -7.26 -6.62 -14.70
N LYS A 87 -7.31 -5.53 -15.46
CA LYS A 87 -6.52 -4.33 -15.24
C LYS A 87 -7.42 -3.20 -14.80
N TRP A 88 -7.21 -2.75 -13.57
CA TRP A 88 -8.00 -1.72 -12.93
C TRP A 88 -7.22 -0.41 -12.91
N TYR A 89 -7.84 0.65 -13.42
CA TYR A 89 -7.23 1.96 -13.55
C TYR A 89 -7.79 2.90 -12.49
N TYR A 90 -6.95 3.34 -11.56
CA TYR A 90 -7.33 4.29 -10.53
C TYR A 90 -6.91 5.70 -10.91
N LYS A 91 -7.86 6.63 -10.85
CA LYS A 91 -7.55 8.06 -11.01
C LYS A 91 -6.75 8.59 -9.81
N LYS A 92 -7.06 8.08 -8.61
CA LYS A 92 -6.35 8.39 -7.37
C LYS A 92 -4.99 7.68 -7.39
N GLY A 93 -3.91 8.43 -7.14
CA GLY A 93 -2.54 7.92 -7.18
C GLY A 93 -2.00 7.52 -8.56
N ASN A 94 -2.78 7.66 -9.65
CA ASN A 94 -2.39 7.25 -11.02
C ASN A 94 -1.90 5.79 -11.10
N VAL A 95 -2.48 4.91 -10.29
CA VAL A 95 -2.05 3.50 -10.18
C VAL A 95 -2.91 2.60 -11.03
N LYS A 96 -2.28 1.58 -11.61
CA LYS A 96 -2.95 0.44 -12.23
C LYS A 96 -2.74 -0.79 -11.36
N VAL A 97 -3.83 -1.48 -11.03
CA VAL A 97 -3.80 -2.72 -10.24
C VAL A 97 -4.24 -3.86 -11.13
N PHE A 98 -3.53 -4.99 -11.02
CA PHE A 98 -3.79 -6.17 -11.84
C PHE A 98 -4.30 -7.31 -10.96
N PHE A 99 -5.29 -8.02 -11.48
CA PHE A 99 -5.85 -9.23 -10.89
C PHE A 99 -5.78 -10.35 -11.95
N MET A 100 -5.52 -11.59 -11.55
CA MET A 100 -5.60 -12.78 -12.41
C MET A 100 -6.31 -13.87 -11.64
N GLU A 101 -7.24 -14.60 -12.30
CA GLU A 101 -7.97 -15.80 -11.80
C GLU A 101 -7.68 -16.13 -10.33
N GLY A 102 -8.30 -15.35 -9.45
CA GLY A 102 -7.94 -15.20 -8.05
C GLY A 102 -8.28 -13.79 -7.57
N ASP A 103 -8.85 -13.67 -6.38
CA ASP A 103 -9.31 -12.37 -5.85
C ASP A 103 -8.17 -11.48 -5.35
N GLY A 104 -6.91 -11.93 -5.47
CA GLY A 104 -5.72 -11.23 -5.02
C GLY A 104 -5.09 -10.32 -6.08
N VAL A 105 -4.50 -9.21 -5.63
CA VAL A 105 -3.62 -8.38 -6.46
C VAL A 105 -2.42 -9.19 -6.92
N VAL A 106 -2.15 -9.22 -8.22
CA VAL A 106 -0.98 -9.90 -8.81
C VAL A 106 0.08 -8.94 -9.33
N GLY A 107 -0.25 -7.65 -9.42
CA GLY A 107 0.67 -6.61 -9.85
C GLY A 107 0.16 -5.22 -9.56
N ILE A 108 1.08 -4.29 -9.40
CA ILE A 108 0.84 -2.86 -9.19
C ILE A 108 1.79 -2.12 -10.12
N GLU A 109 1.25 -1.26 -10.99
CA GLU A 109 2.02 -0.38 -11.89
C GLU A 109 1.71 1.07 -11.51
N GLU A 110 2.72 1.77 -11.01
CA GLU A 110 2.68 3.19 -10.69
C GLU A 110 3.24 3.98 -11.87
N ASN A 111 2.52 5.01 -12.30
CA ASN A 111 2.92 5.92 -13.39
C ASN A 111 3.52 7.22 -12.84
#